data_AF-A0A812Q8C3-F1
#
_entry.id   AF-A0A812Q8C3-F1
#
_cell.length_a   1.000
_cell.length_b   1.000
_cell.length_c   1.000
_cell.angle_alpha   90.00
_cell.angle_beta   90.00
_cell.angle_gamma   90.00
#
_symmetry.space_group_name_H-M   'P 1'
#
loop_
_entity.id
_entity.type
_entity.pdbx_description
1 polymer ?
#
loop_
_entity_poly.entity_id
_entity_poly.type
_entity_poly.pdbx_seq_one_letter_code
_entity_poly.pdbx_strand_id
1 'polypeptide(L)'
;MARDADAWLASIQKVSMSSDKIIAAVMAGAASALIQSPTQLVEVNQSNHGSSMIATARKVIAQNGVLGLYRGYSMGATREGIFCSSYIAINPSIKKWMKEKRPELSDGAATVVASVASGSLGAALSHPADTLKTRLQAGALPLRAGEAAEATRIRGPWQALQDLRLKGNLWSQCYAGFSPRLFRLVCCTYIYSTLTDACEAFCRSNAGLTLRGQLQLSVEPLS
;
A
#
# COMPACT_ATOMS: atom_id res chain seq x y z
N MET A 1 -22.51 6.45 25.87
CA MET A 1 -21.03 6.42 25.72
C MET A 1 -20.47 5.00 25.78
N ALA A 2 -20.55 4.24 26.88
CA ALA A 2 -20.02 2.86 26.92
C ALA A 2 -20.75 1.90 25.95
N ARG A 3 -22.10 1.91 25.96
CA ARG A 3 -22.92 1.07 25.05
C ARG A 3 -22.67 1.34 23.56
N ASP A 4 -22.33 2.57 23.20
CA ASP A 4 -22.05 2.97 21.81
C ASP A 4 -20.66 2.50 21.36
N ALA A 5 -19.68 2.48 22.27
CA ALA A 5 -18.35 1.94 22.03
C ALA A 5 -18.40 0.43 21.84
N ASP A 6 -19.16 -0.29 22.67
CA ASP A 6 -19.30 -1.74 22.57
C ASP A 6 -20.04 -2.16 21.28
N ALA A 7 -21.09 -1.42 20.89
CA ALA A 7 -21.79 -1.64 19.62
C ALA A 7 -20.89 -1.35 18.40
N TRP A 8 -20.03 -0.34 18.49
CA TRP A 8 -19.05 -0.03 17.45
C TRP A 8 -17.96 -1.08 17.35
N LEU A 9 -17.43 -1.56 18.49
CA LEU A 9 -16.48 -2.66 18.55
C LEU A 9 -17.07 -3.96 17.99
N ALA A 10 -18.34 -4.26 18.30
CA ALA A 10 -19.06 -5.38 17.73
C ALA A 10 -19.23 -5.24 16.20
N SER A 11 -19.44 -4.02 15.68
CA SER A 11 -19.48 -3.76 14.24
C SER A 11 -18.12 -4.00 13.58
N ILE A 12 -17.02 -3.60 14.23
CA ILE A 12 -15.65 -3.89 13.76
C ILE A 12 -15.40 -5.39 13.76
N GLN A 13 -15.77 -6.10 14.83
CA GLN A 13 -15.64 -7.57 14.89
C GLN A 13 -16.47 -8.24 13.80
N LYS A 14 -17.69 -7.78 13.54
CA LYS A 14 -18.58 -8.36 12.52
C LYS A 14 -18.07 -8.13 11.09
N VAL A 15 -17.47 -6.98 10.80
CA VAL A 15 -16.79 -6.70 9.52
C VAL A 15 -15.47 -7.47 9.40
N SER A 16 -14.72 -7.58 10.50
CA SER A 16 -13.48 -8.39 10.61
C SER A 16 -13.75 -9.89 10.43
N MET A 17 -14.97 -10.37 10.74
CA MET A 17 -15.35 -11.78 10.61
C MET A 17 -15.88 -12.19 9.23
N SER A 18 -15.95 -11.28 8.24
CA SER A 18 -16.18 -11.69 6.84
C SER A 18 -14.87 -12.23 6.26
N SER A 19 -14.47 -13.40 6.74
CA SER A 19 -13.19 -14.06 6.46
C SER A 19 -12.89 -14.12 4.95
N ASP A 20 -13.92 -14.29 4.12
CA ASP A 20 -13.80 -14.35 2.66
C ASP A 20 -13.18 -13.08 2.06
N LYS A 21 -13.58 -11.90 2.55
CA LYS A 21 -13.06 -10.62 2.06
C LYS A 21 -11.61 -10.41 2.47
N ILE A 22 -11.27 -10.80 3.70
CA ILE A 22 -9.90 -10.68 4.22
C ILE A 22 -8.98 -11.65 3.49
N ILE A 23 -9.39 -12.90 3.30
CA ILE A 23 -8.62 -13.90 2.55
C ILE A 23 -8.42 -13.44 1.10
N ALA A 24 -9.48 -12.99 0.43
CA ALA A 24 -9.38 -12.46 -0.92
C ALA A 24 -8.40 -11.28 -1.00
N ALA A 25 -8.41 -10.39 -0.02
CA ALA A 25 -7.52 -9.24 0.05
C ALA A 25 -6.06 -9.62 0.29
N VAL A 26 -5.80 -10.57 1.18
CA VAL A 26 -4.44 -11.10 1.41
C VAL A 26 -3.91 -11.79 0.16
N MET A 27 -4.73 -12.60 -0.50
CA MET A 27 -4.34 -13.29 -1.75
C MET A 27 -4.08 -12.30 -2.89
N ALA A 28 -4.95 -11.30 -3.06
CA ALA A 28 -4.76 -10.22 -4.02
C ALA A 28 -3.48 -9.43 -3.73
N GLY A 29 -3.21 -9.13 -2.45
CA GLY A 29 -1.98 -8.48 -2.01
C GLY A 29 -0.73 -9.31 -2.32
N ALA A 30 -0.77 -10.61 -2.04
CA ALA A 30 0.32 -11.53 -2.34
C ALA A 30 0.58 -11.67 -3.85
N ALA A 31 -0.48 -11.73 -4.67
CA ALA A 31 -0.38 -11.77 -6.12
C ALA A 31 0.20 -10.47 -6.70
N SER A 32 -0.26 -9.32 -6.20
CA SER A 32 0.26 -8.01 -6.57
C SER A 32 1.74 -7.87 -6.19
N ALA A 33 2.12 -8.36 -5.00
CA ALA A 33 3.52 -8.38 -4.56
C ALA A 33 4.41 -9.25 -5.46
N LEU A 34 3.92 -10.32 -6.08
CA LEU A 34 4.72 -11.14 -7.01
C LEU A 34 5.13 -10.34 -8.25
N ILE A 35 4.19 -9.57 -8.80
CA ILE A 35 4.42 -8.74 -9.97
C ILE A 35 5.36 -7.57 -9.62
N GLN A 36 5.15 -6.96 -8.44
CA GLN A 36 5.91 -5.78 -8.03
C GLN A 36 7.32 -6.08 -7.49
N SER A 37 7.56 -7.27 -6.93
CA SER A 37 8.81 -7.62 -6.26
C SER A 37 10.07 -7.38 -7.10
N PRO A 38 10.19 -7.84 -8.37
CA PRO A 38 11.39 -7.60 -9.16
C PRO A 38 11.64 -6.11 -9.39
N THR A 39 10.60 -5.35 -9.71
CA THR A 39 10.69 -3.91 -9.95
C THR A 39 11.14 -3.16 -8.69
N GLN A 40 10.51 -3.46 -7.54
CA GLN A 40 10.85 -2.83 -6.26
C GLN A 40 12.29 -3.14 -5.82
N LEU A 41 12.76 -4.37 -6.03
CA LEU A 41 14.14 -4.72 -5.72
C LEU A 41 15.13 -3.94 -6.59
N VAL A 42 14.84 -3.81 -7.89
CA VAL A 42 15.65 -3.03 -8.82
C VAL A 42 15.66 -1.55 -8.41
N GLU A 43 14.52 -0.97 -8.07
CA GLU A 43 14.41 0.43 -7.62
C GLU A 43 15.24 0.71 -6.36
N VAL A 44 15.16 -0.16 -5.35
CA VAL A 44 15.94 -0.01 -4.11
C VAL A 44 17.44 -0.06 -4.41
N ASN A 45 17.88 -1.00 -5.25
CA ASN A 45 19.29 -1.14 -5.59
C ASN A 45 19.77 -0.04 -6.53
N GLN A 46 18.90 0.46 -7.42
CA GLN A 46 19.18 1.60 -8.28
C GLN A 46 19.41 2.86 -7.46
N SER A 47 18.53 3.14 -6.48
CA SER A 47 18.67 4.28 -5.57
C SER A 47 19.98 4.23 -4.77
N ASN A 48 20.47 3.03 -4.46
CA ASN A 48 21.69 2.84 -3.70
C ASN A 48 22.97 2.93 -4.54
N HIS A 49 22.94 2.49 -5.80
CA HIS A 49 24.14 2.37 -6.66
C HIS A 49 24.21 3.41 -7.78
N GLY A 50 23.14 4.18 -8.01
CA GLY A 50 23.08 5.24 -9.03
C GLY A 50 23.14 4.76 -10.50
N SER A 51 23.11 3.44 -10.75
CA SER A 51 23.14 2.89 -12.11
C SER A 51 21.75 2.84 -12.77
N SER A 52 21.66 2.54 -14.07
CA SER A 52 20.37 2.38 -14.75
C SER A 52 19.58 1.15 -14.24
N MET A 53 18.24 1.16 -14.38
CA MET A 53 17.37 0.03 -13.98
C MET A 53 17.81 -1.29 -14.62
N ILE A 54 18.09 -1.28 -15.92
CA ILE A 54 18.48 -2.46 -16.69
C ILE A 54 19.86 -2.97 -16.24
N ALA A 55 20.82 -2.06 -16.03
CA ALA A 55 22.15 -2.45 -15.54
C ALA A 55 22.07 -3.06 -14.14
N THR A 56 21.24 -2.49 -13.26
CA THR A 56 21.00 -2.99 -11.91
C THR A 56 20.36 -4.38 -11.95
N ALA A 57 19.32 -4.58 -12.77
CA ALA A 57 18.68 -5.89 -12.94
C ALA A 57 19.67 -6.96 -13.44
N ARG A 58 20.48 -6.63 -14.46
CA ARG A 58 21.52 -7.53 -14.98
C ARG A 58 22.55 -7.90 -13.91
N LYS A 59 22.99 -6.94 -13.09
CA LYS A 59 23.92 -7.19 -11.97
C LYS A 59 23.31 -8.12 -10.93
N VAL A 60 22.04 -7.92 -10.55
CA VAL A 60 21.35 -8.79 -9.58
C VAL A 60 21.25 -10.21 -10.11
N ILE A 61 20.85 -10.38 -11.37
CA ILE A 61 20.75 -11.71 -12.00
C ILE A 61 22.11 -12.38 -12.09
N ALA A 62 23.17 -11.64 -12.45
CA ALA A 62 24.52 -12.19 -12.53
C ALA A 62 25.08 -12.65 -11.17
N GLN A 63 24.73 -11.98 -10.07
CA GLN A 63 25.24 -12.31 -8.73
C GLN A 63 24.38 -13.31 -7.95
N ASN A 64 23.05 -13.22 -8.05
CA ASN A 64 22.11 -13.98 -7.22
C ASN A 64 21.13 -14.85 -8.04
N GLY A 65 21.26 -14.86 -9.36
CA GLY A 65 20.32 -15.51 -10.26
C GLY A 65 18.97 -14.80 -10.36
N VAL A 66 18.05 -15.39 -11.13
CA VAL A 66 16.70 -14.83 -11.36
C VAL A 66 15.88 -14.79 -10.06
N LEU A 67 16.02 -15.79 -9.18
CA LEU A 67 15.36 -15.80 -7.88
C LEU A 67 15.85 -14.69 -6.94
N GLY A 68 17.05 -14.16 -7.18
CA GLY A 68 17.58 -13.00 -6.46
C GLY A 68 16.70 -11.74 -6.59
N LEU A 69 15.94 -11.62 -7.68
CA LEU A 69 14.99 -10.52 -7.90
C LEU A 69 13.76 -10.58 -6.97
N TYR A 70 13.48 -11.73 -6.37
CA TYR A 70 12.35 -11.94 -5.44
C TYR A 70 12.77 -11.85 -3.97
N ARG A 71 14.00 -11.38 -3.69
CA ARG A 71 14.47 -11.21 -2.32
C ARG A 71 13.61 -10.19 -1.58
N GLY A 72 13.10 -10.59 -0.42
CA GLY A 72 12.15 -9.78 0.36
C GLY A 72 10.68 -9.92 -0.05
N TYR A 73 10.34 -10.79 -1.01
CA TYR A 73 8.94 -11.04 -1.42
C TYR A 73 8.04 -11.41 -0.24
N SER A 74 8.47 -12.30 0.65
CA SER A 74 7.68 -12.74 1.80
C SER A 74 7.27 -11.57 2.71
N MET A 75 8.19 -10.63 2.97
CA MET A 75 7.89 -9.43 3.73
C MET A 75 7.01 -8.45 2.96
N GLY A 76 7.16 -8.39 1.63
CA GLY A 76 6.25 -7.69 0.74
C GLY A 76 4.82 -8.23 0.81
N ALA A 77 4.64 -9.54 0.69
CA ALA A 77 3.33 -10.18 0.78
C ALA A 77 2.68 -9.97 2.16
N THR A 78 3.44 -10.13 3.24
CA THR A 78 2.96 -9.85 4.61
C THR A 78 2.53 -8.39 4.76
N ARG A 79 3.32 -7.45 4.23
CA ARG A 79 3.02 -6.02 4.26
C ARG A 79 1.70 -5.71 3.53
N GLU A 80 1.54 -6.21 2.31
CA GLU A 80 0.29 -6.04 1.55
C GLU A 80 -0.89 -6.66 2.29
N GLY A 81 -0.72 -7.89 2.78
CA GLY A 81 -1.76 -8.60 3.52
C GLY A 81 -2.24 -7.82 4.74
N ILE A 82 -1.33 -7.31 5.57
CA ILE A 82 -1.66 -6.49 6.75
C ILE A 82 -2.37 -5.21 6.33
N PHE A 83 -1.86 -4.52 5.31
CA PHE A 83 -2.43 -3.25 4.85
C PHE A 83 -3.84 -3.42 4.28
N CYS A 84 -4.03 -4.36 3.35
CA CYS A 84 -5.33 -4.63 2.73
C CYS A 84 -6.36 -5.15 3.76
N SER A 85 -5.94 -6.02 4.68
CA SER A 85 -6.83 -6.52 5.74
C SER A 85 -7.29 -5.40 6.66
N SER A 86 -6.34 -4.54 7.07
CA SER A 86 -6.63 -3.37 7.93
C SER A 86 -7.58 -2.39 7.23
N TYR A 87 -7.34 -2.14 5.93
CA TYR A 87 -8.19 -1.25 5.14
C TYR A 87 -9.62 -1.77 5.04
N ILE A 88 -9.81 -3.05 4.69
CA ILE A 88 -11.15 -3.65 4.53
C ILE A 88 -11.88 -3.79 5.86
N ALA A 89 -11.18 -4.10 6.95
CA ALA A 89 -11.80 -4.25 8.27
C ALA A 89 -12.23 -2.89 8.87
N ILE A 90 -11.38 -1.87 8.74
CA ILE A 90 -11.52 -0.63 9.51
C ILE A 90 -12.27 0.44 8.71
N ASN A 91 -12.02 0.57 7.40
CA ASN A 91 -12.56 1.67 6.59
C ASN A 91 -14.10 1.74 6.61
N PRO A 92 -14.86 0.64 6.38
CA PRO A 92 -16.32 0.69 6.40
C PRO A 92 -16.88 1.10 7.77
N SER A 93 -16.23 0.65 8.84
CA SER A 93 -16.61 0.95 10.22
C SER A 93 -16.42 2.43 10.57
N ILE A 94 -15.30 3.03 10.14
CA ILE A 94 -15.07 4.47 10.33
C ILE A 94 -16.03 5.29 9.49
N LYS A 95 -16.25 4.92 8.22
CA LYS A 95 -17.18 5.63 7.34
C LYS A 95 -18.60 5.63 7.92
N LYS A 96 -19.08 4.48 8.39
CA LYS A 96 -20.39 4.34 9.03
C LYS A 96 -20.50 5.22 10.30
N TRP A 97 -19.52 5.12 11.19
CA TRP A 97 -19.49 5.92 12.42
C TRP A 97 -19.49 7.43 12.14
N MET A 98 -18.76 7.88 11.13
CA MET A 98 -18.75 9.28 10.71
C MET A 98 -20.12 9.74 10.20
N LYS A 99 -20.78 8.92 9.37
CA LYS A 99 -22.12 9.24 8.83
C LYS A 99 -23.21 9.22 9.90
N GLU A 100 -23.08 8.37 10.92
CA GLU A 100 -24.00 8.36 12.07
C GLU A 100 -23.87 9.61 12.95
N LYS A 101 -22.64 10.10 13.16
CA LYS A 101 -22.40 11.30 13.99
C LYS A 101 -22.56 12.62 13.25
N ARG A 102 -22.33 12.63 11.93
CA ARG A 102 -22.33 13.83 11.07
C ARG A 102 -23.06 13.49 9.76
N PRO A 103 -24.40 13.32 9.78
CA PRO A 103 -25.17 12.96 8.60
C PRO A 103 -25.06 14.00 7.47
N GLU A 104 -24.79 15.26 7.82
CA GLU A 104 -24.57 16.38 6.90
C GLU A 104 -23.24 16.30 6.11
N LEU A 105 -22.33 15.39 6.49
CA LEU A 105 -21.05 15.26 5.82
C LEU A 105 -21.21 14.59 4.44
N SER A 106 -20.60 15.18 3.41
CA SER A 106 -20.54 14.59 2.07
C SER A 106 -19.95 13.18 2.10
N ASP A 107 -20.47 12.28 1.27
CA ASP A 107 -19.99 10.88 1.21
C ASP A 107 -18.52 10.78 0.79
N GLY A 108 -18.06 11.70 -0.08
CA GLY A 108 -16.65 11.80 -0.47
C GLY A 108 -15.76 12.18 0.72
N ALA A 109 -16.14 13.20 1.48
CA ALA A 109 -15.39 13.64 2.66
C ALA A 109 -15.30 12.54 3.73
N ALA A 110 -16.40 11.81 3.97
CA ALA A 110 -16.41 10.68 4.90
C ALA A 110 -15.49 9.56 4.45
N THR A 111 -15.47 9.27 3.13
CA THR A 111 -14.61 8.24 2.53
C THR A 111 -13.13 8.60 2.63
N VAL A 112 -12.77 9.87 2.40
CA VAL A 112 -11.38 10.35 2.52
C VAL A 112 -10.89 10.21 3.95
N VAL A 113 -11.64 10.71 4.93
CA VAL A 113 -11.24 10.64 6.35
C VAL A 113 -11.15 9.18 6.82
N ALA A 114 -12.12 8.34 6.46
CA ALA A 114 -12.09 6.91 6.78
C ALA A 114 -10.89 6.20 6.14
N SER A 115 -10.53 6.57 4.90
CA SER A 115 -9.38 6.01 4.19
C SER A 115 -8.04 6.44 4.81
N VAL A 116 -7.91 7.71 5.21
CA VAL A 116 -6.70 8.20 5.91
C VAL A 116 -6.55 7.51 7.26
N ALA A 117 -7.62 7.39 8.05
CA ALA A 117 -7.58 6.78 9.37
C ALA A 117 -7.25 5.28 9.29
N SER A 118 -7.99 4.52 8.46
CA SER A 118 -7.74 3.09 8.26
C SER A 118 -6.37 2.83 7.62
N GLY A 119 -5.95 3.64 6.65
CA GLY A 119 -4.64 3.56 6.02
C GLY A 119 -3.50 3.87 6.98
N SER A 120 -3.68 4.81 7.91
CA SER A 120 -2.67 5.14 8.93
C SER A 120 -2.47 3.99 9.92
N LEU A 121 -3.56 3.35 10.34
CA LEU A 121 -3.49 2.15 11.19
C LEU A 121 -2.85 0.97 10.44
N GLY A 122 -3.26 0.72 9.21
CA GLY A 122 -2.65 -0.31 8.37
C GLY A 122 -1.16 -0.05 8.12
N ALA A 123 -0.78 1.20 7.89
CA ALA A 123 0.62 1.61 7.73
C ALA A 123 1.42 1.40 9.03
N ALA A 124 0.87 1.71 10.20
CA ALA A 124 1.52 1.51 11.48
C ALA A 124 1.78 0.02 11.77
N LEU A 125 0.83 -0.85 11.43
CA LEU A 125 0.93 -2.30 11.62
C LEU A 125 1.87 -2.94 10.61
N SER A 126 1.86 -2.48 9.34
CA SER A 126 2.71 -3.04 8.29
C SER A 126 4.14 -2.48 8.32
N HIS A 127 4.42 -1.45 9.12
CA HIS A 127 5.71 -0.76 9.08
C HIS A 127 6.92 -1.61 9.46
N PRO A 128 6.88 -2.47 10.49
CA PRO A 128 8.00 -3.36 10.78
C PRO A 128 8.31 -4.31 9.62
N ALA A 129 7.27 -4.78 8.91
CA ALA A 129 7.44 -5.62 7.72
C ALA A 129 8.10 -4.86 6.56
N ASP A 130 7.77 -3.57 6.39
CA ASP A 130 8.43 -2.69 5.42
C ASP A 130 9.91 -2.47 5.72
N THR A 131 10.24 -2.25 6.99
CA THR A 131 11.64 -2.07 7.40
C THR A 131 12.45 -3.34 7.14
N LEU A 132 11.89 -4.52 7.41
CA LEU A 132 12.55 -5.79 7.10
C LEU A 132 12.66 -6.03 5.58
N LYS A 133 11.60 -5.73 4.82
CA LYS A 133 11.59 -5.84 3.35
C LYS A 133 12.68 -4.99 2.71
N THR A 134 12.76 -3.72 3.07
CA THR A 134 13.74 -2.78 2.50
C THR A 134 15.17 -3.19 2.81
N ARG A 135 15.45 -3.71 4.01
CA ARG A 135 16.76 -4.28 4.37
C ARG A 135 17.11 -5.51 3.53
N LEU A 136 16.16 -6.42 3.33
CA LEU A 136 16.35 -7.62 2.50
C LEU A 136 16.60 -7.26 1.02
N GLN A 137 15.87 -6.28 0.49
CA GLN A 137 16.02 -5.81 -0.89
C GLN A 137 17.32 -5.02 -1.08
N ALA A 138 17.70 -4.17 -0.11
CA ALA A 138 18.96 -3.43 -0.14
C ALA A 138 20.19 -4.35 -0.06
N GLY A 139 20.08 -5.50 0.61
CA GLY A 139 21.13 -6.52 0.66
C GLY A 139 21.28 -7.36 -0.63
N ALA A 140 20.53 -7.08 -1.69
CA ALA A 140 20.64 -7.84 -2.94
C ALA A 140 21.96 -7.58 -3.67
N LEU A 141 22.49 -6.36 -3.61
CA LEU A 141 23.81 -6.01 -4.12
C LEU A 141 24.65 -5.38 -3.01
N PRO A 142 25.96 -5.66 -2.95
CA PRO A 142 26.83 -5.05 -1.96
C PRO A 142 27.13 -3.58 -2.30
N LEU A 143 26.94 -2.69 -1.33
CA LEU A 143 27.19 -1.25 -1.49
C LEU A 143 28.69 -0.93 -1.56
N ARG A 144 29.52 -1.72 -0.88
CA ARG A 144 30.98 -1.57 -0.83
C ARG A 144 31.66 -2.93 -1.00
N ALA A 145 32.83 -2.94 -1.61
CA ALA A 145 33.60 -4.16 -1.87
C ALA A 145 33.95 -4.95 -0.59
N GLY A 146 34.07 -4.27 0.57
CA GLY A 146 34.30 -4.90 1.88
C GLY A 146 33.03 -5.40 2.60
N GLU A 147 31.83 -5.00 2.15
CA GLU A 147 30.54 -5.38 2.74
C GLU A 147 29.86 -6.54 1.98
N ALA A 148 30.53 -7.09 0.97
CA ALA A 148 30.02 -8.18 0.14
C ALA A 148 29.66 -9.44 0.95
N ALA A 149 30.41 -9.72 2.02
CA ALA A 149 30.13 -10.81 2.94
C ALA A 149 28.90 -10.56 3.83
N GLU A 150 28.58 -9.29 4.14
CA GLU A 150 27.43 -8.93 4.99
C GLU A 150 26.13 -8.79 4.17
N ALA A 151 26.22 -8.22 2.96
CA ALA A 151 25.10 -8.15 2.02
C ALA A 151 24.60 -9.55 1.61
N THR A 152 25.50 -10.52 1.47
CA THR A 152 25.13 -11.92 1.19
C THR A 152 24.63 -12.70 2.41
N ARG A 153 24.85 -12.20 3.63
CA ARG A 153 24.51 -12.87 4.90
C ARG A 153 23.01 -12.79 5.24
N ILE A 154 22.33 -11.70 4.89
CA ILE A 154 20.92 -11.49 5.27
C ILE A 154 19.97 -12.10 4.23
N ARG A 155 19.86 -13.43 4.18
CA ARG A 155 19.01 -14.12 3.20
C ARG A 155 17.54 -14.22 3.62
N GLY A 156 17.27 -14.17 4.93
CA GLY A 156 15.93 -14.41 5.48
C GLY A 156 15.38 -13.28 6.34
N PRO A 157 14.04 -13.15 6.46
CA PRO A 157 13.40 -12.20 7.37
C PRO A 157 13.85 -12.31 8.82
N TRP A 158 14.06 -13.54 9.29
CA TRP A 158 14.52 -13.79 10.66
C TRP A 158 15.94 -13.27 10.90
N GLN A 159 16.83 -13.45 9.92
CA GLN A 159 18.20 -12.93 10.00
C GLN A 159 18.20 -11.40 9.97
N ALA A 160 17.34 -10.79 9.14
CA ALA A 160 17.17 -9.33 9.11
C ALA A 160 16.65 -8.80 10.47
N LEU A 161 15.73 -9.52 11.11
CA LEU A 161 15.22 -9.16 12.43
C LEU A 161 16.29 -9.28 13.52
N GLN A 162 17.08 -10.35 13.49
CA GLN A 162 18.21 -10.53 14.42
C GLN A 162 19.26 -9.43 14.24
N ASP A 163 19.59 -9.06 13.01
CA ASP A 163 20.52 -7.96 12.70
C ASP A 163 20.00 -6.62 13.25
N LEU A 164 18.70 -6.32 13.09
CA LEU A 164 18.08 -5.13 13.66
C LEU A 164 18.15 -5.10 15.19
N ARG A 165 17.94 -6.26 15.83
CA ARG A 165 18.00 -6.40 17.29
C ARG A 165 19.43 -6.21 17.83
N LEU A 166 20.44 -6.58 17.06
CA LEU A 166 21.85 -6.40 17.43
C LEU A 166 22.34 -4.95 17.21
N LYS A 167 21.80 -4.25 16.21
CA LYS A 167 22.16 -2.86 15.88
C LYS A 167 21.56 -1.80 16.81
N GLY A 168 20.61 -2.16 17.68
CA GLY A 168 20.07 -1.24 18.69
C GLY A 168 18.65 -1.57 19.13
N ASN A 169 17.91 -0.54 19.57
CA ASN A 169 16.51 -0.71 19.99
C ASN A 169 15.62 -1.03 18.78
N LEU A 170 15.01 -2.23 18.81
CA LEU A 170 14.15 -2.74 17.75
C LEU A 170 13.00 -1.79 17.41
N TRP A 171 12.37 -1.17 18.41
CA TRP A 171 11.23 -0.27 18.18
C TRP A 171 11.61 0.98 17.42
N SER A 172 12.73 1.60 17.80
CA SER A 172 13.26 2.79 17.11
C SER A 172 13.63 2.48 15.66
N GLN A 173 14.23 1.31 15.43
CA GLN A 173 14.65 0.88 14.09
C GLN A 173 13.46 0.48 13.20
N CYS A 174 12.49 -0.25 13.74
CA CYS A 174 11.31 -0.67 12.97
C CYS A 174 10.40 0.49 12.58
N TYR A 175 10.34 1.55 13.40
CA TYR A 175 9.55 2.75 13.15
C TYR A 175 10.36 3.94 12.61
N ALA A 176 11.62 3.72 12.24
CA ALA A 176 12.43 4.73 11.58
C ALA A 176 11.82 5.07 10.21
N GLY A 177 11.52 6.35 9.98
CA GLY A 177 10.87 6.81 8.75
C GLY A 177 9.34 6.69 8.74
N PHE A 178 8.70 6.42 9.87
CA PHE A 178 7.24 6.39 9.96
C PHE A 178 6.59 7.75 9.68
N SER A 179 7.16 8.85 10.20
CA SER A 179 6.62 10.20 9.99
C SER A 179 6.54 10.61 8.50
N PRO A 180 7.62 10.51 7.70
CA PRO A 180 7.53 10.81 6.26
C PRO A 180 6.59 9.86 5.52
N ARG A 181 6.44 8.62 5.98
CA ARG A 181 5.45 7.68 5.42
C ARG A 181 4.02 8.13 5.67
N LEU A 182 3.68 8.52 6.91
CA LEU A 182 2.36 9.04 7.23
C LEU A 182 2.04 10.30 6.44
N PHE A 183 2.99 11.23 6.35
CA PHE A 183 2.84 12.43 5.53
C PHE A 183 2.53 12.08 4.08
N ARG A 184 3.32 11.18 3.48
CA ARG A 184 3.08 10.69 2.12
C ARG A 184 1.69 10.06 1.96
N LEU A 185 1.22 9.28 2.92
CA LEU A 185 -0.12 8.68 2.87
C LEU A 185 -1.22 9.74 2.79
N VAL A 186 -1.15 10.78 3.63
CA VAL A 186 -2.12 11.88 3.63
C VAL A 186 -2.10 12.63 2.30
N CYS A 187 -0.90 12.99 1.80
CA CYS A 187 -0.75 13.66 0.52
C CYS A 187 -1.28 12.82 -0.65
N CYS A 188 -0.93 11.53 -0.72
CA CYS A 188 -1.40 10.64 -1.77
C CYS A 188 -2.93 10.49 -1.74
N THR A 189 -3.54 10.40 -0.57
CA THR A 189 -5.00 10.29 -0.44
C THR A 189 -5.70 11.56 -0.93
N TYR A 190 -5.14 12.73 -0.61
CA TYR A 190 -5.66 14.01 -1.10
C TYR A 190 -5.57 14.12 -2.63
N ILE A 191 -4.40 13.83 -3.21
CA ILE A 191 -4.18 13.86 -4.66
C ILE A 191 -5.09 12.85 -5.37
N TYR A 192 -5.25 11.65 -4.82
CA TYR A 192 -6.13 10.64 -5.39
C TYR A 192 -7.59 11.08 -5.40
N SER A 193 -8.06 11.71 -4.31
CA SER A 193 -9.42 12.24 -4.22
C SER A 193 -9.66 13.32 -5.27
N THR A 194 -8.78 14.30 -5.39
CA THR A 194 -8.94 15.41 -6.34
C THR A 194 -8.89 14.93 -7.79
N LEU A 195 -8.02 13.96 -8.10
CA LEU A 195 -7.96 13.34 -9.42
C LEU A 195 -9.24 12.56 -9.73
N THR A 196 -9.77 11.81 -8.77
CA THR A 196 -11.01 11.06 -8.96
C THR A 196 -12.17 12.01 -9.23
N ASP A 197 -12.31 13.07 -8.43
CA ASP A 197 -13.35 14.09 -8.62
C ASP A 197 -13.23 14.77 -10.00
N ALA A 198 -12.01 15.07 -10.44
CA ALA A 198 -11.75 15.66 -11.75
C ALA A 198 -12.08 14.70 -12.91
N CYS A 199 -11.68 13.44 -12.79
CA CYS A 199 -12.01 12.40 -13.78
C CYS A 199 -13.52 12.16 -13.86
N GLU A 200 -14.22 12.09 -12.73
CA GLU A 200 -15.67 11.95 -12.70
C GLU A 200 -16.37 13.15 -13.35
N ALA A 201 -15.92 14.38 -13.07
CA ALA A 201 -16.46 15.58 -13.70
C ALA A 201 -16.25 15.58 -15.23
N PHE A 202 -15.07 15.17 -15.70
CA PHE A 202 -14.76 15.05 -17.13
C PHE A 202 -15.63 13.99 -17.82
N CYS A 203 -15.75 12.81 -17.21
CA CYS A 203 -16.61 11.73 -17.73
C CYS A 203 -18.07 12.16 -17.80
N ARG A 204 -18.59 12.87 -16.79
CA ARG A 204 -19.97 13.39 -16.80
C ARG A 204 -20.18 14.44 -17.89
N SER A 205 -19.20 15.33 -18.10
CA SER A 205 -19.27 16.33 -19.18
C SER A 205 -19.34 15.68 -20.56
N ASN A 206 -18.50 14.68 -20.81
CA ASN A 206 -18.48 13.97 -22.09
C ASN A 206 -19.71 13.07 -22.29
N ALA A 207 -20.16 12.36 -21.26
CA ALA A 207 -21.39 11.57 -21.31
C ALA A 207 -22.63 12.46 -21.54
N GLY A 208 -22.65 13.66 -20.95
CA GLY A 208 -23.70 14.66 -21.18
C GLY A 208 -23.69 15.24 -22.59
N LEU A 209 -22.51 15.40 -23.21
CA LEU A 209 -22.36 15.78 -24.62
C LEU A 209 -22.83 14.66 -25.56
N THR A 210 -22.53 13.39 -25.26
CA THR A 210 -23.00 12.24 -26.04
C THR A 210 -24.52 12.10 -25.99
N LEU A 211 -25.15 12.31 -24.82
CA LEU A 211 -26.61 12.31 -24.69
C LEU A 211 -27.28 13.48 -25.43
N ARG A 212 -26.67 14.68 -25.42
CA ARG A 212 -27.16 15.83 -26.20
C ARG A 212 -27.01 15.64 -27.71
N GLY A 213 -25.91 15.03 -28.17
CA GLY A 213 -25.72 14.69 -29.58
C GLY A 213 -26.71 13.64 -30.10
N GLN A 214 -27.07 12.65 -29.27
CA GLN A 214 -28.10 11.65 -29.60
C GLN A 214 -29.51 12.25 -29.63
N LEU A 215 -29.81 13.23 -28.76
CA LEU A 215 -31.08 13.97 -28.77
C LEU A 215 -31.22 14.91 -29.98
N GLN A 216 -30.13 15.48 -30.50
CA GLN A 216 -30.20 16.32 -31.72
C GLN A 216 -30.35 15.49 -33.00
N LEU A 217 -29.79 14.27 -33.08
CA LEU A 217 -29.92 13.38 -34.24
C LEU A 217 -31.30 12.71 -34.37
N SER A 218 -32.11 12.66 -33.30
CA SER A 218 -33.51 12.20 -33.37
C SER A 218 -34.52 13.29 -33.80
N VAL A 219 -34.07 14.53 -34.00
CA VAL A 219 -34.95 15.69 -34.30
C VAL A 219 -34.72 16.23 -35.72
N GLU A 220 -34.09 15.45 -36.62
CA GLU A 220 -34.24 15.73 -38.07
C GLU A 220 -35.57 15.13 -38.56
N PRO A 221 -36.61 15.94 -38.86
CA PRO A 221 -37.76 15.43 -39.55
C PRO A 221 -37.36 15.07 -40.98
N LEU A 222 -37.70 13.84 -41.38
CA LEU A 222 -37.82 13.45 -42.78
C LEU A 222 -38.79 14.43 -43.48
N SER A 223 -38.25 15.37 -44.24
CA SER A 223 -38.97 16.18 -45.23
C SER A 223 -38.32 15.97 -46.59
#